data_AF-A0A645D123-F1
#
_entry.id   AF-A0A645D123-F1
#
_cell.length_a   1.000
_cell.length_b   1.000
_cell.length_c   1.000
_cell.angle_alpha   90.00
_cell.angle_beta   90.00
_cell.angle_gamma   90.00
#
_symmetry.space_group_name_H-M   'P 1'
#
loop_
_entity.id
_entity.type
_entity.pdbx_description
1 polymer ?
#
loop_
_entity_poly.entity_id
_entity_poly.type
_entity_poly.pdbx_seq_one_letter_code
_entity_poly.pdbx_strand_id
1 'polypeptide(L)'
;MAPSGGWHNWMVTACAGGSIGKKTMDKAVRVMTASVIDILFTPGLIDKAKAELNERLNGRVYEGLLPKENQPPVGINAATMEKYFPKAGFGKS
;
A
#
# COMPACT_ATOMS: atom_id res chain seq x y z
N MET A 1 -7.04 6.42 -19.74
CA MET A 1 -5.56 6.46 -19.70
C MET A 1 -5.18 7.48 -18.64
N ALA A 2 -4.35 7.12 -17.64
CA ALA A 2 -3.89 8.11 -16.66
C ALA A 2 -3.09 9.22 -17.38
N PRO A 3 -3.12 10.48 -16.90
CA PRO A 3 -2.23 11.52 -17.41
C PRO A 3 -0.77 11.08 -17.27
N SER A 4 0.13 11.71 -18.03
CA SER A 4 1.57 11.42 -18.17
C SER A 4 2.37 11.18 -16.85
N GLY A 5 1.81 11.47 -15.68
CA GLY A 5 2.41 11.26 -14.35
C GLY A 5 1.94 10.01 -13.57
N GLY A 6 1.13 9.14 -14.16
CA GLY A 6 0.63 7.92 -13.50
C GLY A 6 -0.39 8.19 -12.38
N TRP A 7 -0.91 7.13 -11.78
CA TRP A 7 -1.92 7.20 -10.70
C TRP A 7 -1.33 7.59 -9.33
N HIS A 8 0.00 7.58 -9.20
CA HIS A 8 0.68 7.82 -7.94
C HIS A 8 0.95 9.33 -7.76
N ASN A 9 -0.12 10.11 -7.61
CA ASN A 9 -0.04 11.55 -7.42
C ASN A 9 -1.01 12.03 -6.32
N TRP A 10 -0.75 13.21 -5.75
CA TRP A 10 -1.49 13.70 -4.59
C TRP A 10 -2.97 14.01 -4.89
N MET A 11 -3.33 14.31 -6.14
CA MET A 11 -4.72 14.54 -6.53
C MET A 11 -5.55 13.26 -6.35
N VAL A 12 -5.00 12.09 -6.68
CA VAL A 12 -5.66 10.80 -6.45
C VAL A 12 -5.86 10.54 -4.95
N THR A 13 -4.89 10.92 -4.11
CA THR A 13 -4.99 10.80 -2.65
C THR A 13 -6.09 11.71 -2.09
N ALA A 14 -6.17 12.95 -2.57
CA ALA A 14 -7.24 13.87 -2.18
C ALA A 14 -8.64 13.32 -2.56
N CYS A 15 -8.78 12.70 -3.74
CA CYS A 15 -10.03 12.06 -4.15
C CYS A 15 -10.41 10.85 -3.29
N ALA A 16 -9.43 10.14 -2.72
CA ALA A 16 -9.67 8.99 -1.86
C ALA A 16 -10.38 9.37 -0.54
N GLY A 17 -10.14 10.59 -0.02
CA GLY A 17 -10.82 11.10 1.17
C GLY A 17 -12.26 11.58 0.94
N GLY A 18 -12.70 11.65 -0.32
CA GLY A 18 -14.03 12.12 -0.69
C GLY A 18 -15.08 11.03 -0.89
N SER A 19 -16.27 11.43 -1.33
CA SER A 19 -17.38 10.51 -1.62
C SER A 19 -17.07 9.49 -2.72
N ILE A 20 -16.21 9.86 -3.67
CA ILE A 20 -15.73 8.97 -4.74
C ILE A 20 -14.87 7.85 -4.14
N GLY A 21 -13.90 8.19 -3.29
CA GLY A 21 -13.06 7.19 -2.60
C GLY A 21 -13.87 6.22 -1.76
N LYS A 22 -14.86 6.71 -1.00
CA LYS A 22 -15.79 5.86 -0.24
C LYS A 22 -16.51 4.84 -1.14
N LYS A 23 -17.14 5.29 -2.22
CA LYS A 23 -17.89 4.41 -3.14
C LYS A 23 -16.98 3.33 -3.75
N THR A 24 -15.75 3.70 -4.09
CA THR A 24 -14.74 2.74 -4.57
C THR A 24 -14.42 1.71 -3.50
N MET A 25 -14.20 2.15 -2.26
CA MET A 25 -13.88 1.25 -1.15
C MET A 25 -15.04 0.30 -0.84
N ASP A 26 -16.29 0.79 -0.82
CA ASP A 26 -17.48 -0.03 -0.64
C ASP A 26 -17.56 -1.15 -1.69
N LYS A 27 -17.22 -0.85 -2.94
CA LYS A 27 -17.19 -1.86 -4.00
C LYS A 27 -16.00 -2.80 -3.86
N ALA A 28 -14.82 -2.29 -3.51
CA ALA A 28 -13.62 -3.10 -3.30
C ALA A 28 -13.84 -4.15 -2.21
N VAL A 29 -14.47 -3.76 -1.08
CA VAL A 29 -14.77 -4.69 0.02
C VAL A 29 -15.68 -5.83 -0.46
N ARG A 30 -16.70 -5.54 -1.28
CA ARG A 30 -17.60 -6.57 -1.83
C ARG A 30 -16.87 -7.57 -2.72
N VAL A 31 -15.94 -7.09 -3.54
CA VAL A 31 -15.12 -7.95 -4.41
C VAL A 31 -14.19 -8.83 -3.58
N MET A 32 -13.49 -8.25 -2.61
CA MET A 32 -12.59 -9.00 -1.73
C MET A 32 -13.34 -10.08 -0.94
N THR A 33 -14.51 -9.74 -0.36
CA THR A 33 -15.32 -10.72 0.36
C THR A 33 -15.83 -11.84 -0.54
N ALA A 34 -16.23 -11.54 -1.78
CA ALA A 34 -16.61 -12.56 -2.75
C ALA A 34 -15.44 -13.52 -3.04
N SER A 35 -14.23 -12.99 -3.24
CA SER A 35 -13.03 -13.83 -3.41
C SER A 35 -12.72 -14.69 -2.19
N VAL A 36 -12.96 -14.18 -0.96
CA VAL A 36 -12.82 -14.97 0.27
C VAL A 36 -13.82 -16.13 0.30
N ILE A 37 -15.07 -15.89 -0.11
CA ILE A 37 -16.09 -16.95 -0.22
C ILE A 37 -15.59 -18.03 -1.19
N ASP A 38 -15.09 -17.66 -2.37
CA ASP A 38 -14.56 -18.63 -3.34
C ASP A 38 -13.43 -19.48 -2.74
N ILE A 39 -12.53 -18.85 -1.99
CA ILE A 39 -11.42 -19.52 -1.29
C ILE A 39 -11.92 -20.52 -0.24
N LEU A 40 -12.94 -20.15 0.54
CA LEU A 40 -13.47 -20.99 1.62
C LEU A 40 -14.23 -22.20 1.09
N PHE A 41 -14.98 -22.04 0.00
CA PHE A 41 -15.88 -23.08 -0.53
C PHE A 41 -15.30 -23.90 -1.69
N THR A 42 -14.12 -23.54 -2.20
CA THR A 42 -13.44 -24.28 -3.28
C THR A 42 -12.13 -24.89 -2.77
N PRO A 43 -12.15 -26.14 -2.28
CA PRO A 43 -10.95 -26.84 -1.85
C PRO A 43 -9.86 -26.84 -2.94
N GLY A 44 -8.62 -26.56 -2.55
CA GLY A 44 -7.46 -26.54 -3.47
C GLY A 44 -7.35 -25.28 -4.33
N LEU A 45 -8.25 -24.29 -4.22
CA LEU A 45 -8.13 -23.03 -4.96
C LEU A 45 -6.86 -22.25 -4.55
N ILE A 46 -6.51 -22.26 -3.26
CA ILE A 46 -5.29 -21.64 -2.75
C ILE A 46 -4.05 -22.27 -3.40
N ASP A 47 -4.02 -23.60 -3.52
CA ASP A 47 -2.85 -24.31 -4.07
C ASP A 47 -2.68 -23.99 -5.56
N LYS A 48 -3.79 -23.95 -6.31
CA LYS A 48 -3.78 -23.51 -7.72
C LYS A 48 -3.30 -22.06 -7.87
N ALA A 49 -3.78 -21.15 -7.02
CA ALA A 49 -3.37 -19.75 -7.05
C ALA A 49 -1.87 -19.58 -6.73
N LYS A 50 -1.34 -20.35 -5.77
CA LYS A 50 0.10 -20.37 -5.47
C LYS A 50 0.91 -20.95 -6.64
N ALA A 51 0.42 -22.01 -7.28
CA ALA A 51 1.08 -22.60 -8.45
C ALA A 51 1.16 -21.61 -9.61
N GLU A 52 0.07 -20.92 -9.95
CA GLU A 52 0.06 -19.86 -10.97
C GLU A 52 1.03 -18.73 -10.62
N LEU A 53 1.02 -18.26 -9.36
CA LEU A 53 1.93 -17.20 -8.92
C LEU A 53 3.40 -17.63 -9.07
N ASN A 54 3.75 -18.85 -8.69
CA ASN A 54 5.10 -19.38 -8.83
C ASN A 54 5.54 -19.48 -10.29
N GLU A 55 4.66 -19.99 -11.17
CA GLU A 55 4.90 -20.03 -12.62
C GLU A 55 5.11 -18.63 -13.18
N ARG A 56 4.25 -17.67 -12.82
CA ARG A 56 4.33 -16.29 -13.28
C ARG A 56 5.57 -15.56 -12.76
N LEU A 57 5.97 -15.81 -11.53
CA LEU A 57 7.21 -15.25 -10.98
C LEU A 57 8.43 -15.87 -11.66
N ASN A 58 8.37 -17.14 -12.06
CA ASN A 58 9.46 -17.87 -12.73
C ASN A 58 10.79 -17.72 -11.97
N GLY A 59 10.74 -17.90 -10.65
CA GLY A 59 11.91 -17.76 -9.76
C GLY A 59 12.37 -16.32 -9.51
N ARG A 60 11.71 -15.30 -10.06
CA ARG A 60 12.05 -13.89 -9.77
C ARG A 60 11.68 -13.56 -8.32
N VAL A 61 12.69 -13.11 -7.59
CA VAL A 61 12.54 -12.54 -6.24
C VAL A 61 12.55 -11.02 -6.35
N TYR A 62 11.72 -10.35 -5.57
CA TYR A 62 11.76 -8.90 -5.48
C TYR A 62 13.08 -8.46 -4.84
N GLU A 63 13.87 -7.69 -5.57
CA GLU A 63 15.06 -7.00 -5.07
C GLU A 63 14.77 -5.50 -5.04
N GLY A 64 15.13 -4.85 -3.94
CA GLY A 64 15.03 -3.40 -3.83
C GLY A 64 15.90 -2.72 -4.88
N LEU A 65 15.41 -1.63 -5.49
CA LEU A 65 16.17 -0.84 -6.47
C LEU A 65 17.25 0.04 -5.82
N LEU A 66 17.24 0.15 -4.50
CA LEU A 66 18.22 0.93 -3.74
C LEU A 66 19.44 0.05 -3.41
N PRO A 67 20.66 0.61 -3.48
CA PRO A 67 21.85 -0.06 -2.97
C PRO A 67 21.67 -0.48 -1.51
N LYS A 68 22.22 -1.64 -1.14
CA LYS A 68 22.08 -2.21 0.22
C LYS A 68 22.71 -1.31 1.28
N GLU A 69 23.70 -0.53 0.88
CA GLU A 69 24.47 0.39 1.71
C GLU A 69 23.74 1.73 1.93
N ASN A 70 22.66 1.99 1.18
CA ASN A 70 21.91 3.23 1.29
C ASN A 70 21.18 3.31 2.63
N GLN A 71 21.72 4.09 3.57
CA GLN A 71 21.06 4.35 4.83
C GLN A 71 20.19 5.60 4.73
N PRO A 72 18.95 5.57 5.26
CA PRO A 72 18.14 6.77 5.34
C PRO A 72 18.87 7.80 6.20
N PRO A 73 18.91 9.08 5.81
CA PRO A 73 19.59 10.10 6.58
C PRO A 73 18.76 10.46 7.83
N VAL A 74 18.98 9.73 8.92
CA VAL A 74 18.28 9.92 10.18
C VAL A 74 18.75 11.22 10.83
N GLY A 75 17.80 12.06 11.26
CA GLY A 75 18.10 13.25 12.06
C GLY A 75 18.34 14.55 11.31
N ILE A 76 18.32 14.57 9.97
CA ILE A 76 18.46 15.83 9.19
C ILE A 76 17.46 16.90 9.63
N ASN A 77 16.23 16.49 9.97
CA ASN A 77 15.16 17.39 10.38
C ASN A 77 15.03 17.51 11.91
N ALA A 78 15.95 16.98 12.71
CA ALA A 78 15.79 16.93 14.18
C ALA A 78 15.58 18.32 14.80
N ALA A 79 16.40 19.31 14.42
CA ALA A 79 16.26 20.68 14.91
C ALA A 79 14.94 21.34 14.48
N THR A 80 14.51 21.11 13.23
CA THR A 80 13.22 21.59 12.70
C THR A 80 12.04 20.94 13.43
N MET A 81 12.11 19.62 13.64
CA MET A 81 11.08 18.87 14.37
C MET A 81 10.98 19.34 15.82
N GLU A 82 12.10 19.59 16.51
CA GLU A 82 12.07 20.13 17.88
C GLU A 82 11.46 21.54 17.92
N LYS A 83 11.75 22.39 16.93
CA LYS A 83 11.19 23.75 16.85
C LYS A 83 9.67 23.78 16.71
N TYR A 84 9.10 22.91 15.87
CA TYR A 84 7.66 22.93 15.55
C TYR A 84 6.84 21.88 16.29
N PHE A 85 7.48 20.80 16.76
CA PHE A 85 6.85 19.68 17.47
C PHE A 85 7.69 19.26 18.69
N PRO A 86 7.91 20.16 19.68
CA PRO A 86 8.67 19.82 20.87
C PRO A 86 7.98 18.67 21.62
N LYS A 87 8.77 17.74 22.17
CA LYS A 87 8.32 16.47 22.77
C LYS A 87 7.27 16.59 23.90
N ALA A 88 6.97 17.80 24.37
CA ALA A 88 5.98 18.09 25.39
C ALA A 88 4.53 18.24 24.87
N GLY A 89 4.27 18.12 23.56
CA GLY A 89 2.95 18.38 22.95
C GLY A 89 2.12 17.15 22.53
N PHE A 90 2.71 15.95 22.45
CA PHE A 90 1.95 14.73 22.12
C PHE A 90 1.41 14.09 23.40
N GLY A 91 0.18 14.43 23.75
CA GLY A 91 -0.55 13.80 24.86
C GLY A 91 -0.97 14.77 25.96
N LYS A 92 -1.94 15.65 25.66
CA LYS A 92 -3.00 15.92 26.62
C LYS A 92 -4.27 15.34 26.01
N SER A 93 -4.87 14.42 26.77
CA SER A 93 -6.09 13.67 26.46
C SER A 93 -7.21 14.54 25.91
#